data_AF-A0A0C1FXM7-F1
#
_entry.id   AF-A0A0C1FXM7-F1
#
_cell.length_a   1.000
_cell.length_b   1.000
_cell.length_c   1.000
_cell.angle_alpha   90.00
_cell.angle_beta   90.00
_cell.angle_gamma   90.00
#
_symmetry.space_group_name_H-M   'P 1'
#
loop_
_entity.id
_entity.type
_entity.pdbx_description
1 polymer ?
#
loop_
_entity_poly.entity_id
_entity_poly.type
_entity_poly.pdbx_seq_one_letter_code
_entity_poly.pdbx_strand_id
1 'polypeptide(L)'
;MRIAFYTAHGSKGLTCDYAILLGLDSGIFGFPSEIADDPVLDVLLEDSGSYDNAEERRLFYVALTRARHKVYLMYSKRNPSKFIRELKSDHEIETMEKI
;
A
#
# COMPACT_ATOMS: atom_id res chain seq x y z
N MET A 1 16.28 -8.13 -19.11
CA MET A 1 15.51 -7.60 -17.97
C MET A 1 14.11 -7.24 -18.48
N ARG A 2 13.05 -7.79 -17.89
CA ARG A 2 11.66 -7.50 -18.29
C ARG A 2 10.98 -6.74 -17.15
N ILE A 3 10.44 -5.58 -17.45
CA ILE A 3 9.68 -4.75 -16.50
C ILE A 3 8.21 -4.81 -16.91
N ALA A 4 7.32 -4.98 -15.95
CA ALA A 4 5.88 -4.94 -16.13
C ALA A 4 5.26 -4.04 -15.07
N PHE A 5 4.18 -3.35 -15.45
CA PHE A 5 3.51 -2.37 -14.61
C PHE A 5 2.10 -2.85 -14.33
N TYR A 6 1.72 -2.82 -13.05
CA TYR A 6 0.40 -3.22 -12.59
C TYR A 6 -0.06 -2.25 -11.51
N THR A 7 -1.37 -2.04 -11.42
CA THR A 7 -1.96 -1.55 -10.17
C THR A 7 -1.84 -2.63 -9.10
N ALA A 8 -1.93 -2.28 -7.81
CA ALA A 8 -1.93 -3.26 -6.73
C ALA A 8 -3.02 -4.33 -6.96
N HIS A 9 -4.20 -3.92 -7.40
CA HIS A 9 -5.29 -4.84 -7.78
C HIS A 9 -4.92 -5.73 -8.95
N GLY A 10 -4.37 -5.17 -10.03
CA GLY A 10 -3.96 -5.90 -11.23
C GLY A 10 -2.83 -6.91 -10.98
N SER A 11 -2.10 -6.77 -9.87
CA SER A 11 -1.05 -7.71 -9.47
C SER A 11 -1.57 -8.96 -8.76
N LYS A 12 -2.85 -9.00 -8.37
CA LYS A 12 -3.43 -10.13 -7.64
C LYS A 12 -3.28 -11.43 -8.42
N GLY A 13 -2.71 -12.46 -7.78
CA GLY A 13 -2.45 -13.75 -8.41
C GLY A 13 -1.16 -13.82 -9.24
N LEU A 14 -0.50 -12.69 -9.48
CA LEU A 14 0.83 -12.64 -10.09
C LEU A 14 1.92 -12.75 -9.03
N THR A 15 3.12 -13.14 -9.44
CA THR A 15 4.32 -13.17 -8.60
C THR A 15 5.54 -12.70 -9.40
N CYS A 16 6.50 -12.09 -8.71
CA CYS A 16 7.77 -11.66 -9.29
C CYS A 16 8.93 -11.89 -8.31
N ASP A 17 10.16 -11.75 -8.78
CA ASP A 17 11.34 -11.81 -7.91
C ASP A 17 11.50 -10.55 -7.05
N TYR A 18 11.26 -9.40 -7.67
CA TYR A 18 11.39 -8.08 -7.06
C TYR A 18 10.18 -7.22 -7.43
N ALA A 19 9.71 -6.41 -6.47
CA ALA A 19 8.66 -5.43 -6.71
C ALA A 19 9.10 -4.03 -6.27
N ILE A 20 8.65 -3.02 -6.99
CA ILE A 20 8.78 -1.61 -6.59
C ILE A 20 7.36 -1.07 -6.47
N LEU A 21 6.94 -0.72 -5.27
CA LEU A 21 5.67 -0.04 -5.01
C LEU A 21 5.88 1.47 -5.06
N LEU A 22 5.06 2.12 -5.87
CA LEU A 22 5.06 3.56 -6.07
C LEU A 22 3.81 4.18 -5.44
N GLY A 23 3.85 5.49 -5.18
CA GLY A 23 2.67 6.25 -4.73
C GLY A 23 2.28 6.00 -3.27
N LEU A 24 3.24 5.63 -2.42
CA LEU A 24 3.01 5.39 -0.98
C LEU A 24 3.07 6.71 -0.18
N ASP A 25 2.33 7.69 -0.65
CA ASP A 25 2.25 9.05 -0.11
C ASP A 25 0.88 9.30 0.53
N SER A 26 0.80 10.25 1.47
CA SER A 26 -0.47 10.75 2.02
C SER A 26 -1.15 11.77 1.09
N GLY A 27 -2.46 11.98 1.29
CA GLY A 27 -3.28 12.96 0.59
C GLY A 27 -4.49 12.33 -0.12
N ILE A 28 -5.33 13.17 -0.73
CA ILE A 28 -6.59 12.77 -1.39
C ILE A 28 -6.38 11.65 -2.42
N PHE A 29 -5.31 11.74 -3.23
CA PHE A 29 -4.94 10.71 -4.22
C PHE A 29 -3.76 9.83 -3.75
N GLY A 30 -3.52 9.82 -2.44
CA GLY A 30 -2.49 9.02 -1.80
C GLY A 30 -2.92 7.57 -1.59
N PHE A 31 -2.11 6.85 -0.83
CA PHE A 31 -2.40 5.48 -0.44
C PHE A 31 -2.10 5.28 1.06
N PRO A 32 -3.09 4.99 1.92
CA PRO A 32 -4.51 4.78 1.60
C PRO A 32 -5.17 6.05 1.01
N SER A 33 -6.25 5.84 0.25
CA SER A 33 -7.06 6.94 -0.26
C SER A 33 -7.74 7.65 0.91
N GLU A 34 -7.72 8.99 0.89
CA GLU A 34 -8.45 9.82 1.86
C GLU A 34 -9.82 10.27 1.30
N ILE A 35 -10.20 9.80 0.10
CA ILE A 35 -11.55 9.99 -0.44
C ILE A 35 -12.50 9.18 0.43
N ALA A 36 -13.51 9.85 0.99
CA ALA A 36 -14.53 9.20 1.81
C ALA A 36 -15.37 8.23 0.96
N ASP A 37 -15.64 7.07 1.54
CA ASP A 37 -16.56 6.08 0.96
C ASP A 37 -18.01 6.58 0.98
N ASP A 38 -18.86 5.96 0.16
CA ASP A 38 -20.28 6.30 0.09
C ASP A 38 -20.97 5.91 1.42
N PRO A 39 -21.72 6.82 2.07
CA PRO A 39 -22.44 6.52 3.31
C PRO A 39 -23.39 5.31 3.23
N VAL A 40 -23.82 4.93 2.04
CA VAL A 40 -24.65 3.73 1.80
C VAL A 40 -23.86 2.43 2.01
N LEU A 41 -22.55 2.42 1.74
CA LEU A 41 -21.70 1.25 1.99
C LEU A 41 -21.66 0.90 3.48
N ASP A 42 -21.59 1.90 4.35
CA ASP A 42 -21.53 1.72 5.81
C ASP A 42 -22.79 1.02 6.36
N VAL A 43 -23.95 1.23 5.73
CA VAL A 43 -25.22 0.60 6.11
C VAL A 43 -25.28 -0.86 5.68
N LEU A 44 -24.59 -1.23 4.59
CA LEU A 44 -24.55 -2.60 4.08
C LEU A 44 -23.52 -3.48 4.79
N LEU A 45 -22.47 -2.86 5.33
CA LEU A 45 -21.38 -3.54 6.04
C LEU A 45 -21.75 -3.70 7.53
N GLU A 46 -22.76 -4.53 7.82
CA GLU A 46 -23.02 -4.98 9.19
C GLU A 46 -21.82 -5.82 9.69
N ASP A 47 -21.16 -5.34 10.75
CA ASP A 47 -20.26 -6.11 11.63
C ASP A 47 -18.82 -6.42 11.14
N SER A 48 -18.35 -5.83 10.04
CA SER A 48 -16.90 -5.80 9.79
C SER A 48 -16.29 -4.68 10.62
N GLY A 49 -15.99 -4.96 11.90
CA GLY A 49 -15.41 -4.00 12.85
C GLY A 49 -14.46 -3.03 12.15
N SER A 50 -14.77 -1.73 12.25
CA SER A 50 -14.22 -0.65 11.42
C SER A 50 -12.72 -0.47 11.69
N TYR A 51 -11.91 -1.36 11.13
CA TYR A 51 -10.47 -1.24 11.16
C TYR A 51 -10.07 -0.22 10.11
N ASP A 52 -9.38 0.82 10.55
CA ASP A 52 -9.10 1.99 9.74
C ASP A 52 -8.39 1.62 8.43
N ASN A 53 -8.96 2.05 7.29
CA ASN A 53 -8.53 1.71 5.94
C ASN A 53 -8.39 0.20 5.67
N ALA A 54 -9.33 -0.63 6.17
CA ALA A 54 -9.23 -2.09 6.07
C ALA A 54 -9.05 -2.61 4.64
N GLU A 55 -9.72 -2.03 3.66
CA GLU A 55 -9.60 -2.44 2.25
C GLU A 55 -8.22 -2.12 1.68
N GLU A 56 -7.74 -0.88 1.85
CA GLU A 56 -6.41 -0.48 1.40
C GLU A 56 -5.31 -1.26 2.12
N ARG A 57 -5.48 -1.61 3.40
CA ARG A 57 -4.51 -2.45 4.10
C ARG A 57 -4.42 -3.84 3.50
N ARG A 58 -5.55 -4.46 3.14
CA ARG A 58 -5.56 -5.75 2.42
C ARG A 58 -4.89 -5.61 1.06
N LEU A 59 -5.15 -4.51 0.36
CA LEU A 59 -4.52 -4.23 -0.94
C LEU A 59 -3.01 -4.03 -0.82
N PHE A 60 -2.56 -3.31 0.22
CA PHE A 60 -1.16 -3.12 0.54
C PHE A 60 -0.47 -4.47 0.80
N TYR A 61 -1.10 -5.32 1.60
CA TYR A 61 -0.62 -6.68 1.87
C TYR A 61 -0.53 -7.52 0.59
N VAL A 62 -1.53 -7.46 -0.30
CA VAL A 62 -1.46 -8.13 -1.60
C VAL A 62 -0.22 -7.67 -2.36
N ALA A 63 0.02 -6.37 -2.44
CA ALA A 63 1.14 -5.80 -3.17
C ALA A 63 2.51 -6.18 -2.55
N LEU A 64 2.63 -6.17 -1.21
CA LEU A 64 3.83 -6.60 -0.49
C LEU A 64 4.16 -8.07 -0.71
N THR A 65 3.15 -8.93 -0.83
CA THR A 65 3.32 -10.39 -0.96
C THR A 65 3.55 -10.86 -2.40
N ARG A 66 3.67 -9.95 -3.38
CA ARG A 66 3.93 -10.34 -4.78
C ARG A 66 5.39 -10.70 -5.06
N ALA A 67 6.33 -10.16 -4.29
CA ALA A 67 7.76 -10.35 -4.50
C ALA A 67 8.32 -11.53 -3.68
N ARG A 68 9.15 -12.37 -4.32
CA ARG A 68 9.82 -13.50 -3.65
C ARG A 68 11.01 -13.08 -2.80
N HIS A 69 11.75 -12.05 -3.22
CA HIS A 69 13.02 -11.69 -2.59
C HIS A 69 12.98 -10.34 -1.88
N LYS A 70 12.57 -9.26 -2.56
CA LYS A 70 12.54 -7.93 -1.95
C LYS A 70 11.46 -7.04 -2.57
N VAL A 71 10.83 -6.24 -1.71
CA VAL A 71 9.95 -5.14 -2.12
C VAL A 71 10.63 -3.82 -1.78
N TYR A 72 10.67 -2.91 -2.75
CA TYR A 72 11.11 -1.53 -2.55
C TYR A 72 9.89 -0.63 -2.46
N LEU A 73 9.84 0.18 -1.41
CA LEU A 73 8.72 1.09 -1.13
C LEU A 73 9.17 2.52 -1.44
N MET A 74 8.57 3.13 -2.47
CA MET A 74 8.91 4.48 -2.90
C MET A 74 7.84 5.47 -2.46
N TYR A 75 8.27 6.48 -1.70
CA TYR A 75 7.44 7.57 -1.17
C TYR A 75 8.27 8.86 -1.03
N SER A 76 7.57 9.98 -0.95
CA SER A 76 8.07 11.31 -0.62
C SER A 76 8.28 11.43 0.89
N LYS A 77 9.50 11.80 1.30
CA LYS A 77 9.80 12.09 2.72
C LYS A 77 8.95 13.22 3.32
N ARG A 78 8.40 14.12 2.48
CA ARG A 78 7.59 15.25 2.95
C ARG A 78 6.21 14.83 3.44
N ASN A 79 5.66 13.74 2.89
CA ASN A 79 4.29 13.30 3.16
C ASN A 79 4.17 11.77 3.03
N PRO A 80 4.88 10.99 3.87
CA PRO A 80 4.83 9.54 3.80
C PRO A 80 3.43 9.03 4.17
N SER A 81 2.95 8.03 3.44
CA SER A 81 1.73 7.28 3.76
C SER A 81 1.69 6.83 5.22
N LYS A 82 0.48 6.73 5.79
CA LYS A 82 0.26 6.14 7.12
C LYS A 82 0.85 4.73 7.22
N PHE A 83 0.70 3.90 6.18
CA PHE A 83 1.23 2.53 6.18
C PHE A 83 2.76 2.49 6.23
N ILE A 84 3.43 3.48 5.61
CA ILE A 84 4.90 3.61 5.72
C ILE A 84 5.32 3.97 7.15
N ARG A 85 4.57 4.86 7.81
CA ARG A 85 4.88 5.26 9.19
C ARG A 85 4.72 4.09 10.16
N GLU A 86 3.65 3.32 10.02
CA GLU A 86 3.39 2.12 10.82
C GLU A 86 4.43 1.03 10.58
N LEU A 87 4.77 0.76 9.31
CA LEU A 87 5.83 -0.20 8.98
C LEU A 87 7.18 0.16 9.63
N LYS A 88 7.50 1.46 9.70
CA LYS A 88 8.72 1.95 10.35
C LYS A 88 8.66 1.93 11.88
N SER A 89 7.49 2.00 12.49
CA SER A 89 7.37 1.87 13.95
C SER A 89 7.55 0.44 14.40
N ASP A 90 7.09 -0.51 13.59
CA ASP A 90 6.98 -1.91 13.99
C ASP A 90 8.17 -2.75 13.52
N HIS A 91 8.90 -2.28 12.49
CA HIS A 91 9.99 -3.02 11.87
C HIS A 91 11.19 -2.13 11.52
N GLU A 92 12.39 -2.69 11.61
CA GLU A 92 13.60 -2.07 11.06
C GLU A 92 13.61 -2.19 9.53
N ILE A 93 13.49 -1.05 8.85
CA ILE A 93 13.46 -0.97 7.38
C ILE A 93 14.67 -0.21 6.87
N GLU A 94 15.43 -0.87 5.99
CA GLU A 94 16.53 -0.24 5.27
C GLU A 94 16.03 0.96 4.46
N THR A 95 16.50 2.16 4.81
CA THR A 95 16.15 3.39 4.09
C THR A 95 17.25 3.72 3.09
N MET A 96 16.88 3.81 1.82
CA MET A 96 17.78 4.28 0.76
C MET A 96 17.50 5.75 0.48
N GLU A 97 18.51 6.62 0.62
CA GLU A 97 18.38 8.02 0.23
C GLU A 97 18.66 8.17 -1.27
N LYS A 98 17.87 9.00 -1.96
CA LYS A 98 18.26 9.46 -3.30
C LYS A 98 19.51 10.31 -3.16
N ILE A 99 20.55 9.96 -3.92
CA ILE A 99 21.73 10.81 -4.18
C ILE A 99 21.26 12.13 -4.77
#